data_AF-A0A356TP53-F1
#
_entry.id   AF-A0A356TP53-F1
#
_cell.length_a   1.000
_cell.length_b   1.000
_cell.length_c   1.000
_cell.angle_alpha   90.00
_cell.angle_beta   90.00
_cell.angle_gamma   90.00
#
_symmetry.space_group_name_H-M   'P 1'
#
loop_
_entity.id
_entity.type
_entity.pdbx_description
1 polymer ?
#
loop_
_entity_poly.entity_id
_entity_poly.type
_entity_poly.pdbx_seq_one_letter_code
_entity_poly.pdbx_strand_id
1 'polypeptide(L)'
;PARREGFEVFAYYPNVEDYVPDQWRNGYPNPAFERRTERDMAWMARIISRFDREDLEAIVELGRWSDPRHGAILVGTLWGRRARLLERWLTRVSPLSDVEVRGAELCATDLAVRSGIRDARARNYRARAYAPGGRLPLAEGWSVAGSEICVPLPRQSPGSASVYLVVDVQASTVGHEPPAPLRAHLYEHPPGSVPAFTLVGVERPSTDAPPRL
;
A
#
# COMPACT_ATOMS: atom_id res chain seq x y z
N PRO A 1 -10.08 -32.19 7.98
CA PRO A 1 -8.98 -31.57 8.76
C PRO A 1 -9.08 -31.97 10.25
N ALA A 2 -7.99 -32.43 10.85
CA ALA A 2 -7.94 -32.78 12.28
C ALA A 2 -8.19 -31.54 13.14
N ARG A 3 -9.08 -31.64 14.13
CA ARG A 3 -9.38 -30.57 15.08
C ARG A 3 -8.13 -30.34 15.94
N ARG A 4 -7.53 -29.15 15.88
CA ARG A 4 -6.46 -28.76 16.80
C ARG A 4 -7.08 -28.44 18.16
N GLU A 5 -6.53 -29.04 19.21
CA GLU A 5 -6.98 -28.82 20.60
C GLU A 5 -6.89 -27.32 20.96
N GLY A 6 -7.97 -26.76 21.52
CA GLY A 6 -8.06 -25.33 21.86
C GLY A 6 -8.63 -24.42 20.77
N PHE A 7 -8.95 -24.96 19.58
CA PHE A 7 -9.60 -24.21 18.48
C PHE A 7 -11.13 -24.37 18.49
N GLU A 8 -11.71 -25.13 19.41
CA GLU A 8 -13.15 -25.45 19.42
C GLU A 8 -14.03 -24.19 19.54
N VAL A 9 -13.54 -23.18 20.26
CA VAL A 9 -14.20 -21.88 20.45
C VAL A 9 -14.11 -20.96 19.22
N PHE A 10 -13.24 -21.28 18.26
CA PHE A 10 -12.91 -20.40 17.13
C PHE A 10 -13.42 -20.92 15.79
N ALA A 11 -14.61 -21.53 15.75
CA ALA A 11 -15.19 -22.17 14.56
C ALA A 11 -15.11 -21.35 13.25
N TYR A 12 -15.21 -20.01 13.31
CA TYR A 12 -15.10 -19.09 12.15
C TYR A 12 -13.67 -18.60 11.84
N TYR A 13 -12.71 -18.99 12.67
CA TYR A 13 -11.27 -18.78 12.45
C TYR A 13 -10.58 -20.12 12.23
N PRO A 14 -10.90 -20.86 11.12
CA PRO A 14 -10.13 -22.04 10.77
C PRO A 14 -8.66 -21.69 10.55
N ASN A 15 -7.85 -22.74 10.59
CA ASN A 15 -6.42 -22.77 10.31
C ASN A 15 -6.01 -21.74 9.24
N VAL A 16 -4.88 -21.07 9.46
CA VAL A 16 -4.31 -20.08 8.53
C VAL A 16 -4.13 -20.69 7.14
N GLU A 17 -3.83 -21.98 7.10
CA GLU A 17 -3.62 -22.79 5.91
C GLU A 17 -4.85 -22.82 4.99
N ASP A 18 -6.06 -22.85 5.57
CA ASP A 18 -7.34 -22.89 4.86
C ASP A 18 -7.84 -21.47 4.48
N TYR A 19 -7.18 -20.42 4.98
CA TYR A 19 -7.56 -19.05 4.67
C TYR A 19 -7.17 -18.68 3.25
N VAL A 20 -8.20 -18.54 2.39
CA VAL A 20 -8.09 -18.00 1.03
C VAL A 20 -8.64 -16.57 1.05
N PRO A 21 -7.79 -15.54 0.90
CA PRO A 21 -8.23 -14.15 1.09
C PRO A 21 -9.38 -13.72 0.17
N ASP A 22 -9.37 -14.14 -1.10
CA ASP A 22 -10.44 -13.82 -2.06
C ASP A 22 -11.81 -14.42 -1.68
N GLN A 23 -11.83 -15.51 -0.90
CA GLN A 23 -13.04 -16.22 -0.49
C GLN A 23 -13.57 -15.79 0.88
N TRP A 24 -12.89 -14.87 1.57
CA TRP A 24 -13.37 -14.39 2.86
C TRP A 24 -14.76 -13.77 2.76
N ARG A 25 -15.64 -14.08 3.72
CA ARG A 25 -16.98 -13.53 3.85
C ARG A 25 -17.28 -13.15 5.30
N ASN A 26 -18.11 -12.14 5.46
CA ASN A 26 -18.74 -11.76 6.72
C ASN A 26 -19.63 -12.90 7.27
N GLY A 27 -19.68 -13.05 8.59
CA GLY A 27 -20.58 -14.01 9.25
C GLY A 27 -22.07 -13.64 9.10
N TYR A 28 -22.38 -12.35 9.06
CA TYR A 28 -23.73 -11.82 8.81
C TYR A 28 -23.74 -11.01 7.52
N PRO A 29 -24.69 -11.24 6.58
CA PRO A 29 -24.77 -10.53 5.30
C PRO A 29 -24.56 -9.03 5.43
N ASN A 30 -23.65 -8.49 4.62
CA ASN A 30 -23.37 -7.06 4.58
C ASN A 30 -23.14 -6.64 3.11
N PRO A 31 -24.06 -5.87 2.52
CA PRO A 31 -23.99 -5.48 1.12
C PRO A 31 -22.70 -4.74 0.73
N ALA A 32 -22.07 -4.01 1.65
CA ALA A 32 -20.81 -3.32 1.38
C ALA A 32 -19.65 -4.31 1.17
N PHE A 33 -19.59 -5.37 1.96
CA PHE A 33 -18.58 -6.43 1.80
C PHE A 33 -18.93 -7.37 0.64
N GLU A 34 -20.20 -7.63 0.37
CA GLU A 34 -20.62 -8.48 -0.75
C GLU A 34 -20.35 -7.83 -2.12
N ARG A 35 -20.41 -6.50 -2.20
CA ARG A 35 -20.16 -5.72 -3.42
C ARG A 35 -18.76 -5.13 -3.51
N ARG A 36 -17.85 -5.50 -2.61
CA ARG A 36 -16.48 -4.99 -2.57
C ARG A 36 -15.78 -5.22 -3.92
N THR A 37 -15.05 -4.20 -4.37
CA THR A 37 -14.22 -4.25 -5.57
C THR A 37 -12.76 -4.55 -5.20
N GLU A 38 -11.93 -4.84 -6.20
CA GLU A 38 -10.47 -4.99 -5.99
C GLU A 38 -9.85 -3.71 -5.41
N ARG A 39 -10.41 -2.53 -5.74
CA ARG A 39 -9.98 -1.24 -5.18
C ARG A 39 -10.28 -1.13 -3.69
N ASP A 40 -11.46 -1.60 -3.26
CA ASP A 40 -11.86 -1.61 -1.86
C ASP A 40 -10.98 -2.56 -1.05
N MET A 41 -10.70 -3.74 -1.60
CA MET A 41 -9.81 -4.73 -0.97
C MET A 41 -8.38 -4.23 -0.90
N ALA A 42 -7.88 -3.56 -1.94
CA ALA A 42 -6.57 -2.92 -1.91
C ALA A 42 -6.49 -1.80 -0.86
N TRP A 43 -7.55 -1.01 -0.70
CA TRP A 43 -7.63 0.03 0.34
C TRP A 43 -7.60 -0.58 1.73
N MET A 44 -8.40 -1.61 1.97
CA MET A 44 -8.41 -2.37 3.22
C MET A 44 -7.04 -3.00 3.50
N ALA A 45 -6.39 -3.61 2.50
CA ALA A 45 -5.07 -4.22 2.68
C ALA A 45 -4.02 -3.20 3.13
N ARG A 46 -4.06 -1.98 2.59
CA ARG A 46 -3.16 -0.89 3.04
C ARG A 46 -3.42 -0.48 4.49
N ILE A 47 -4.67 -0.46 4.94
CA ILE A 47 -5.01 -0.22 6.35
C ILE A 47 -4.48 -1.38 7.22
N ILE A 48 -4.81 -2.63 6.87
CA ILE A 48 -4.39 -3.81 7.63
C ILE A 48 -2.87 -3.93 7.71
N SER A 49 -2.14 -3.49 6.68
CA SER A 49 -0.68 -3.51 6.67
C SER A 49 -0.04 -2.68 7.80
N ARG A 50 -0.78 -1.76 8.40
CA ARG A 50 -0.28 -0.88 9.46
C ARG A 50 -0.21 -1.57 10.83
N PHE A 51 -1.01 -2.61 11.06
CA PHE A 51 -0.98 -3.36 12.31
C PHE A 51 0.27 -4.23 12.37
N ASP A 52 1.01 -4.16 13.46
CA ASP A 52 2.09 -5.09 13.77
C ASP A 52 1.58 -6.23 14.69
N ARG A 53 2.50 -7.02 15.24
CA ARG A 53 2.11 -8.16 16.08
C ARG A 53 1.65 -7.69 17.44
N GLU A 54 2.33 -6.69 17.98
CA GLU A 54 2.09 -6.05 19.26
C GLU A 54 0.69 -5.41 19.30
N ASP A 55 0.28 -4.75 18.21
CA ASP A 55 -1.09 -4.25 18.03
C ASP A 55 -2.13 -5.38 18.14
N LEU A 56 -1.88 -6.53 17.49
CA LEU A 56 -2.81 -7.66 17.54
C LEU A 56 -2.86 -8.29 18.92
N GLU A 57 -1.71 -8.39 19.61
CA GLU A 57 -1.64 -8.87 20.99
C GLU A 57 -2.46 -7.96 21.92
N ALA A 58 -2.29 -6.64 21.81
CA ALA A 58 -3.05 -5.66 22.58
C ALA A 58 -4.56 -5.72 22.29
N ILE A 59 -4.96 -5.81 21.02
CA ILE A 59 -6.39 -5.93 20.63
C ILE A 59 -7.00 -7.22 21.17
N VAL A 60 -6.28 -8.34 21.06
CA VAL A 60 -6.77 -9.65 21.52
C VAL A 60 -6.86 -9.68 23.04
N GLU A 61 -5.94 -9.04 23.77
CA GLU A 61 -5.97 -8.97 25.24
C GLU A 61 -7.27 -8.34 25.79
N LEU A 62 -7.87 -7.39 25.06
CA LEU A 62 -9.16 -6.79 25.43
C LEU A 62 -10.30 -7.81 25.55
N GLY A 63 -10.17 -8.98 24.92
CA GLY A 63 -11.12 -10.09 25.03
C GLY A 63 -11.16 -10.78 26.40
N ARG A 64 -10.21 -10.51 27.31
CA ARG A 64 -10.15 -11.06 28.68
C ARG A 64 -10.39 -12.57 28.74
N TRP A 65 -9.59 -13.32 27.99
CA TRP A 65 -9.73 -14.78 27.85
C TRP A 65 -9.56 -15.51 29.18
N SER A 66 -10.50 -16.40 29.50
CA SER A 66 -10.38 -17.28 30.69
C SER A 66 -9.21 -18.27 30.59
N ASP A 67 -8.82 -18.64 29.37
CA ASP A 67 -7.65 -19.47 29.08
C ASP A 67 -6.68 -18.66 28.18
N PRO A 68 -5.45 -18.37 28.62
CA PRO A 68 -4.48 -17.59 27.86
C PRO A 68 -4.09 -18.26 26.52
N ARG A 69 -4.24 -19.59 26.39
CA ARG A 69 -3.98 -20.30 25.12
C ARG A 69 -4.88 -19.80 23.99
N HIS A 70 -6.12 -19.42 24.29
CA HIS A 70 -7.05 -18.91 23.30
C HIS A 70 -6.60 -17.58 22.69
N GLY A 71 -6.07 -16.67 23.53
CA GLY A 71 -5.51 -15.40 23.06
C GLY A 71 -4.32 -15.63 22.12
N ALA A 72 -3.37 -16.49 22.53
CA ALA A 72 -2.21 -16.83 21.72
C ALA A 72 -2.59 -17.46 20.37
N ILE A 73 -3.58 -18.36 20.35
CA ILE A 73 -4.12 -18.98 19.14
C ILE A 73 -4.72 -17.92 18.20
N LEU A 74 -5.50 -16.99 18.74
CA LEU A 74 -6.15 -15.95 17.93
C LEU A 74 -5.13 -14.97 17.35
N VAL A 75 -4.14 -14.51 18.12
CA VAL A 75 -3.04 -13.67 17.63
C VAL A 75 -2.31 -14.36 16.48
N GLY A 76 -1.91 -15.63 16.67
CA GLY A 76 -1.24 -16.40 15.62
C GLY A 76 -2.08 -16.54 14.35
N THR A 77 -3.39 -16.77 14.51
CA THR A 77 -4.33 -16.87 13.39
C THR A 77 -4.48 -15.54 12.65
N LEU A 78 -4.69 -14.43 13.37
CA LEU A 78 -4.83 -13.10 12.78
C LEU A 78 -3.53 -12.68 12.06
N TRP A 79 -2.38 -12.93 12.66
CA TRP A 79 -1.07 -12.63 12.06
C TRP A 79 -0.84 -13.40 10.76
N GLY A 80 -1.11 -14.71 10.76
CA GLY A 80 -0.99 -15.54 9.57
C GLY A 80 -1.96 -15.15 8.46
N ARG A 81 -3.20 -14.80 8.81
CA ARG A 81 -4.21 -14.31 7.85
C ARG A 81 -3.82 -12.95 7.28
N ARG A 82 -3.33 -12.03 8.11
CA ARG A 82 -2.76 -10.76 7.68
C ARG A 82 -1.68 -10.99 6.63
N ALA A 83 -0.72 -11.89 6.89
CA ALA A 83 0.34 -12.17 5.93
C ALA A 83 -0.21 -12.62 4.56
N ARG A 84 -1.15 -13.58 4.54
CA ARG A 84 -1.79 -14.05 3.30
C ARG A 84 -2.61 -12.97 2.58
N LEU A 85 -3.29 -12.12 3.34
CA LEU A 85 -4.06 -11.00 2.80
C LEU A 85 -3.11 -9.99 2.14
N LEU A 86 -2.08 -9.53 2.86
CA LEU A 86 -1.15 -8.56 2.31
C LEU A 86 -0.38 -9.10 1.10
N GLU A 87 0.01 -10.37 1.14
CA GLU A 87 0.58 -11.10 0.00
C GLU A 87 -0.31 -10.99 -1.25
N ARG A 88 -1.62 -11.22 -1.11
CA ARG A 88 -2.58 -11.22 -2.23
C ARG A 88 -2.72 -9.85 -2.90
N TRP A 89 -2.75 -8.77 -2.12
CA TRP A 89 -3.03 -7.44 -2.66
C TRP A 89 -1.77 -6.59 -2.86
N LEU A 90 -0.87 -6.49 -1.88
CA LEU A 90 0.30 -5.61 -1.96
C LEU A 90 1.35 -6.06 -2.98
N THR A 91 1.23 -7.27 -3.54
CA THR A 91 2.10 -7.76 -4.62
C THR A 91 1.52 -7.55 -6.02
N ARG A 92 0.21 -7.21 -6.13
CA ARG A 92 -0.56 -7.14 -7.39
C ARG A 92 -1.27 -5.82 -7.64
N VAL A 93 -1.41 -4.97 -6.62
CA VAL A 93 -1.88 -3.59 -6.73
C VAL A 93 -0.83 -2.66 -6.14
N SER A 94 -0.90 -1.35 -6.43
CA SER A 94 0.06 -0.38 -5.88
C SER A 94 0.12 -0.45 -4.34
N PRO A 95 1.26 -0.83 -3.75
CA PRO A 95 1.45 -0.91 -2.31
C PRO A 95 1.89 0.43 -1.70
N LEU A 96 2.18 1.43 -2.54
CA LEU A 96 2.71 2.71 -2.09
C LEU A 96 1.65 3.48 -1.27
N SER A 97 2.08 4.01 -0.14
CA SER A 97 1.26 4.82 0.78
C SER A 97 2.11 5.93 1.41
N ASP A 98 1.50 6.72 2.31
CA ASP A 98 2.18 7.78 3.07
C ASP A 98 2.99 8.71 2.15
N VAL A 99 2.28 9.23 1.14
CA VAL A 99 2.87 10.02 0.05
C VAL A 99 3.06 11.45 0.51
N GLU A 100 4.26 11.97 0.33
CA GLU A 100 4.58 13.34 0.71
C GLU A 100 5.67 13.95 -0.18
N VAL A 101 5.76 15.27 -0.15
CA VAL A 101 6.82 16.01 -0.83
C VAL A 101 7.85 16.43 0.21
N ARG A 102 9.11 16.03 0.03
CA ARG A 102 10.24 16.46 0.86
C ARG A 102 11.22 17.23 -0.01
N GLY A 103 11.22 18.55 0.13
CA GLY A 103 12.04 19.44 -0.69
C GLY A 103 11.69 19.35 -2.18
N ALA A 104 12.55 18.71 -2.97
CA ALA A 104 12.36 18.51 -4.41
C ALA A 104 12.13 17.03 -4.77
N GLU A 105 11.72 16.21 -3.80
CA GLU A 105 11.43 14.79 -4.01
C GLU A 105 9.98 14.46 -3.60
N LEU A 106 9.39 13.50 -4.31
CA LEU A 106 8.14 12.83 -3.91
C LEU A 106 8.50 11.52 -3.26
N CYS A 107 8.23 11.41 -1.96
CA CYS A 107 8.50 10.23 -1.16
C CYS A 107 7.21 9.43 -0.93
N ALA A 108 7.35 8.12 -0.82
CA ALA A 108 6.28 7.20 -0.45
C ALA A 108 6.84 5.99 0.31
N THR A 109 5.99 5.36 1.10
CA THR A 109 6.29 4.09 1.78
C THR A 109 5.76 2.91 0.97
N ASP A 110 6.64 1.96 0.62
CA ASP A 110 6.26 0.66 0.08
C ASP A 110 5.78 -0.26 1.21
N LEU A 111 4.46 -0.42 1.30
CA LEU A 111 3.85 -1.24 2.33
C LEU A 111 4.16 -2.73 2.19
N ALA A 112 4.55 -3.23 1.01
CA ALA A 112 4.98 -4.62 0.86
C ALA A 112 6.30 -4.87 1.61
N VAL A 113 7.19 -3.88 1.62
CA VAL A 113 8.46 -3.92 2.36
C VAL A 113 8.22 -3.62 3.84
N ARG A 114 7.50 -2.53 4.15
CA ARG A 114 7.25 -2.13 5.55
C ARG A 114 6.57 -3.23 6.37
N SER A 115 5.66 -3.99 5.75
CA SER A 115 4.92 -5.06 6.42
C SER A 115 5.67 -6.41 6.47
N GLY A 116 6.89 -6.49 5.91
CA GLY A 116 7.71 -7.70 5.88
C GLY A 116 7.29 -8.76 4.85
N ILE A 117 6.35 -8.42 3.96
CA ILE A 117 5.84 -9.35 2.93
C ILE A 117 6.86 -9.53 1.79
N ARG A 118 7.67 -8.51 1.52
CA ARG A 118 8.77 -8.57 0.55
C ARG A 118 10.02 -7.93 1.11
N ASP A 119 11.16 -8.52 0.75
CA ASP A 119 12.45 -7.86 0.90
C ASP A 119 12.58 -6.71 -0.10
N ALA A 120 13.27 -5.63 0.29
CA ALA A 120 13.50 -4.47 -0.58
C ALA A 120 14.18 -4.86 -1.92
N ARG A 121 15.05 -5.88 -1.91
CA ARG A 121 15.75 -6.39 -3.11
C ARG A 121 14.82 -7.12 -4.07
N ALA A 122 13.64 -7.53 -3.62
CA ALA A 122 12.62 -8.17 -4.47
C ALA A 122 11.63 -7.15 -5.06
N ARG A 123 11.89 -5.85 -4.90
CA ARG A 123 11.09 -4.74 -5.42
C ARG A 123 11.77 -4.09 -6.60
N ASN A 124 10.98 -3.73 -7.61
CA ASN A 124 11.41 -2.87 -8.71
C ASN A 124 10.54 -1.62 -8.73
N TYR A 125 11.16 -0.47 -8.99
CA TYR A 125 10.47 0.82 -9.03
C TYR A 125 10.55 1.45 -10.43
N ARG A 126 9.44 2.05 -10.88
CA ARG A 126 9.36 2.82 -12.12
C ARG A 126 8.72 4.18 -11.85
N ALA A 127 9.33 5.28 -12.33
CA ALA A 127 8.72 6.60 -12.22
C ALA A 127 8.58 7.26 -13.60
N ARG A 128 7.51 8.04 -13.78
CA ARG A 128 7.26 8.85 -14.98
C ARG A 128 6.62 10.17 -14.56
N ALA A 129 6.99 11.26 -15.20
CA ALA A 129 6.37 12.55 -14.99
C ALA A 129 5.69 13.08 -16.25
N TYR A 130 4.68 13.93 -16.04
CA TYR A 130 3.83 14.49 -17.07
C TYR A 130 3.46 15.92 -16.70
N ALA A 131 3.28 16.75 -17.73
CA ALA A 131 2.74 18.10 -17.65
C ALA A 131 1.81 18.35 -18.85
N PRO A 132 1.05 19.46 -18.89
CA PRO A 132 0.43 19.91 -20.12
C PRO A 132 1.48 19.98 -21.24
N GLY A 133 1.27 19.22 -22.32
CA GLY A 133 2.25 19.07 -23.41
C GLY A 133 2.95 17.71 -23.47
N GLY A 134 2.80 16.86 -22.45
CA GLY A 134 3.17 15.44 -22.52
C GLY A 134 4.11 14.97 -21.42
N ARG A 135 4.90 13.94 -21.73
CA ARG A 135 5.82 13.29 -20.78
C ARG A 135 7.07 14.14 -20.57
N LEU A 136 7.47 14.27 -19.31
CA LEU A 136 8.68 14.97 -18.91
C LEU A 136 9.83 13.99 -18.62
N PRO A 137 11.09 14.42 -18.82
CA PRO A 137 12.23 13.70 -18.27
C PRO A 137 12.20 13.79 -16.73
N LEU A 138 12.50 12.68 -16.08
CA LEU A 138 12.79 12.64 -14.65
C LEU A 138 14.30 12.59 -14.45
N ALA A 139 14.80 13.25 -13.42
CA ALA A 139 16.20 13.14 -13.04
C ALA A 139 16.51 11.69 -12.62
N GLU A 140 17.73 11.24 -12.91
CA GLU A 140 18.25 10.00 -12.36
C GLU A 140 18.49 10.14 -10.84
N GLY A 141 18.64 9.02 -10.13
CA GLY A 141 19.09 9.05 -8.74
C GLY A 141 17.99 9.14 -7.67
N TRP A 142 16.78 8.66 -7.94
CA TRP A 142 15.85 8.26 -6.87
C TRP A 142 16.51 7.34 -5.83
N SER A 143 16.07 7.47 -4.59
CA SER A 143 16.65 6.76 -3.44
C SER A 143 15.65 5.75 -2.87
N VAL A 144 16.17 4.60 -2.44
CA VAL A 144 15.43 3.58 -1.70
C VAL A 144 16.15 3.32 -0.40
N ALA A 145 15.47 3.56 0.72
CA ALA A 145 15.99 3.33 2.07
C ALA A 145 14.98 2.53 2.88
N GLY A 146 15.27 1.25 3.13
CA GLY A 146 14.32 0.34 3.77
C GLY A 146 13.04 0.22 2.95
N SER A 147 11.91 0.64 3.52
CA SER A 147 10.60 0.67 2.84
C SER A 147 10.28 1.99 2.16
N GLU A 148 11.15 3.00 2.25
CA GLU A 148 10.91 4.32 1.68
C GLU A 148 11.52 4.43 0.28
N ILE A 149 10.76 5.02 -0.65
CA ILE A 149 11.19 5.38 -2.00
C ILE A 149 10.97 6.89 -2.19
N CYS A 150 12.00 7.60 -2.62
CA CYS A 150 11.91 9.02 -2.95
C CYS A 150 12.33 9.24 -4.41
N VAL A 151 11.47 9.90 -5.18
CA VAL A 151 11.69 10.19 -6.59
C VAL A 151 11.91 11.68 -6.80
N PRO A 152 12.96 12.10 -7.54
CA PRO A 152 13.19 13.52 -7.79
C PRO A 152 12.05 14.09 -8.63
N LEU A 153 11.56 15.27 -8.26
CA LEU A 153 10.54 15.99 -8.99
C LEU A 153 11.17 16.80 -10.13
N PRO A 154 10.59 16.76 -11.35
CA PRO A 154 11.12 17.53 -12.46
C PRO A 154 10.83 19.02 -12.21
N ARG A 155 11.82 19.86 -12.52
CA ARG A 155 11.62 21.31 -12.60
C ARG A 155 11.37 21.71 -14.05
N GLN A 156 10.31 22.45 -14.29
CA GLN A 156 9.95 22.95 -15.63
C GLN A 156 10.41 24.40 -15.86
N SER A 157 10.98 25.06 -14.85
CA SER A 157 11.42 26.47 -14.87
C SER A 157 10.39 27.42 -15.53
N PRO A 158 9.16 27.53 -15.00
CA PRO A 158 8.10 28.22 -15.70
C PRO A 158 7.89 29.62 -15.11
N GLY A 159 8.84 30.53 -15.35
CA GLY A 159 8.67 31.95 -15.03
C GLY A 159 8.10 32.22 -13.63
N SER A 160 7.08 33.09 -13.54
CA SER A 160 6.45 33.50 -12.28
C SER A 160 5.14 32.76 -11.96
N ALA A 161 4.78 31.69 -12.69
CA ALA A 161 3.51 30.98 -12.51
C ALA A 161 3.73 29.54 -11.99
N SER A 162 2.73 29.00 -11.27
CA SER A 162 2.78 27.60 -10.85
C SER A 162 2.43 26.67 -12.01
N VAL A 163 3.13 25.53 -12.11
CA VAL A 163 2.89 24.52 -13.15
C VAL A 163 2.33 23.24 -12.55
N TYR A 164 1.27 22.74 -13.17
CA TYR A 164 0.67 21.47 -12.80
C TYR A 164 1.47 20.30 -13.36
N LEU A 165 1.80 19.35 -12.50
CA LEU A 165 2.57 18.16 -12.83
C LEU A 165 1.89 16.92 -12.29
N VAL A 166 2.08 15.80 -12.98
CA VAL A 166 1.69 14.49 -12.51
C VAL A 166 2.89 13.56 -12.51
N VAL A 167 3.10 12.86 -11.39
CA VAL A 167 4.18 11.88 -11.22
C VAL A 167 3.58 10.52 -10.90
N ASP A 168 3.79 9.57 -11.80
CA ASP A 168 3.48 8.16 -11.60
C ASP A 168 4.67 7.45 -10.97
N VAL A 169 4.43 6.74 -9.87
CA VAL A 169 5.40 5.84 -9.23
C VAL A 169 4.79 4.44 -9.16
N GLN A 170 5.40 3.49 -9.85
CA GLN A 170 5.03 2.09 -9.89
C GLN A 170 6.02 1.29 -9.04
N ALA A 171 5.50 0.43 -8.17
CA ALA A 171 6.30 -0.51 -7.38
C ALA A 171 5.83 -1.93 -7.70
N SER A 172 6.69 -2.74 -8.31
CA SER A 172 6.39 -4.11 -8.73
C SER A 172 7.19 -5.14 -7.96
N THR A 173 6.62 -6.34 -7.86
CA THR A 173 7.26 -7.51 -7.23
C THR A 173 7.93 -8.35 -8.29
N VAL A 174 9.16 -8.81 -8.07
CA VAL A 174 9.78 -9.82 -8.94
C VAL A 174 8.85 -11.05 -9.04
N GLY A 175 8.61 -11.52 -10.25
CA GLY A 175 7.73 -12.66 -10.53
C GLY A 175 6.23 -12.34 -10.59
N HIS A 176 5.82 -11.08 -10.42
CA HIS A 176 4.44 -10.63 -10.62
C HIS A 176 4.35 -9.62 -11.75
N GLU A 177 3.18 -9.55 -12.39
CA GLU A 177 2.86 -8.47 -13.33
C GLU A 177 2.93 -7.11 -12.63
N PRO A 178 3.56 -6.09 -13.25
CA PRO A 178 3.62 -4.75 -12.67
C PRO A 178 2.21 -4.16 -12.45
N PRO A 179 1.86 -3.71 -11.23
CA PRO A 179 0.57 -3.10 -10.99
C PRO A 179 0.48 -1.71 -11.63
N ALA A 180 -0.74 -1.18 -11.80
CA ALA A 180 -0.91 0.24 -12.12
C ALA A 180 -0.21 1.15 -11.07
N PRO A 181 0.25 2.34 -11.46
CA PRO A 181 1.07 3.19 -10.60
C PRO A 181 0.27 3.81 -9.44
N LEU A 182 0.98 4.28 -8.43
CA LEU A 182 0.53 5.42 -7.63
C LEU A 182 0.70 6.68 -8.47
N ARG A 183 -0.32 7.51 -8.59
CA ARG A 183 -0.24 8.77 -9.32
C ARG A 183 -0.39 9.94 -8.37
N ALA A 184 0.62 10.78 -8.30
CA ALA A 184 0.63 12.01 -7.52
C ALA A 184 0.38 13.21 -8.43
N HIS A 185 -0.49 14.10 -7.99
CA HIS A 185 -0.79 15.37 -8.65
C HIS A 185 -0.14 16.48 -7.84
N LEU A 186 0.65 17.33 -8.49
CA LEU A 186 1.47 18.34 -7.84
C LEU A 186 1.36 19.70 -8.54
N TYR A 187 1.64 20.76 -7.80
CA TYR A 187 2.05 22.04 -8.36
C TYR A 187 3.54 22.26 -8.09
N GLU A 188 4.31 22.57 -9.13
CA GLU A 188 5.59 23.26 -9.02
C GLU A 188 5.32 24.75 -8.87
N HIS A 189 5.87 25.37 -7.84
CA HIS A 189 5.76 26.81 -7.60
C HIS A 189 6.92 27.59 -8.23
N PRO A 190 6.76 28.91 -8.47
CA PRO A 190 7.81 29.74 -9.05
C PRO A 190 9.13 29.66 -8.28
N PRO A 191 10.29 29.86 -8.95
CA PRO A 191 11.59 29.86 -8.28
C PRO A 191 11.63 30.78 -7.06
N GLY A 192 12.18 30.28 -5.94
CA GLY A 192 12.22 30.99 -4.65
C GLY A 192 11.00 30.75 -3.74
N SER A 193 9.97 30.05 -4.21
CA SER A 193 8.82 29.68 -3.39
C SER A 193 9.18 28.60 -2.35
N VAL A 194 8.57 28.70 -1.16
CA VAL A 194 8.68 27.71 -0.09
C VAL A 194 7.26 27.34 0.37
N PRO A 195 6.80 26.09 0.14
CA PRO A 195 7.52 25.00 -0.52
C PRO A 195 7.67 25.22 -2.04
N ALA A 196 8.68 24.57 -2.65
CA ALA A 196 8.87 24.59 -4.10
C ALA A 196 7.85 23.72 -4.85
N PHE A 197 7.31 22.71 -4.17
CA PHE A 197 6.31 21.80 -4.71
C PHE A 197 5.21 21.56 -3.67
N THR A 198 3.97 21.44 -4.14
CA THR A 198 2.82 21.09 -3.30
C THR A 198 2.12 19.87 -3.88
N LEU A 199 1.97 18.82 -3.07
CA LEU A 199 1.12 17.68 -3.39
C LEU A 199 -0.35 18.07 -3.21
N VAL A 200 -1.15 17.95 -4.26
CA VAL A 200 -2.57 18.32 -4.25
C VAL A 200 -3.54 17.15 -4.38
N GLY A 201 -3.04 15.98 -4.77
CA GLY A 201 -3.89 14.80 -4.87
C GLY A 201 -3.12 13.52 -5.16
N VAL A 202 -3.72 12.39 -4.81
CA VAL A 202 -3.18 11.08 -5.10
C VAL A 202 -4.28 10.19 -5.65
N GLU A 203 -4.03 9.57 -6.79
CA GLU A 203 -4.90 8.56 -7.38
C GLU A 203 -4.18 7.22 -7.60
N ARG A 204 -4.96 6.17 -7.81
CA ARG A 204 -4.48 4.83 -8.17
C ARG A 204 -5.33 4.36 -9.36
N PRO A 205 -4.90 4.63 -10.60
CA PRO A 205 -5.63 4.22 -11.78
C PRO A 205 -5.69 2.68 -11.86
N SER A 206 -6.62 2.16 -12.65
CA SER A 206 -6.73 0.72 -12.91
C SER A 206 -5.75 0.22 -13.97
N THR A 207 -5.11 1.13 -14.72
CA THR A 207 -4.18 0.81 -15.81
C THR A 207 -2.91 1.65 -15.73
N ASP A 208 -1.89 1.25 -16.49
CA ASP A 208 -0.63 1.98 -16.64
C ASP A 208 -0.69 3.11 -17.67
N ALA A 209 -1.90 3.50 -18.10
CA ALA A 209 -2.08 4.54 -19.11
C ALA A 209 -1.65 5.92 -18.59
N PRO A 210 -1.08 6.79 -19.45
CA PRO A 210 -0.73 8.16 -19.08
C PRO A 210 -1.92 8.94 -18.51
N PRO A 211 -1.69 9.96 -17.66
CA PRO A 211 -2.75 10.85 -17.21
C PRO A 211 -3.33 11.63 -18.41
N ARG A 212 -4.62 11.96 -18.32
CA ARG A 212 -5.24 12.95 -19.22
C ARG A 212 -5.06 14.32 -18.57
N LEU A 213 -4.27 15.18 -19.20
CA LEU A 213 -3.86 16.50 -18.71
C LEU A 213 -4.36 17.60 -19.63
#